data_AF-A0A327YKF6-F1
#
_entry.id   AF-A0A327YKF6-F1
#
_cell.length_a   1.000
_cell.length_b   1.000
_cell.length_c   1.000
_cell.angle_alpha   90.00
_cell.angle_beta   90.00
_cell.angle_gamma   90.00
#
_symmetry.space_group_name_H-M   'P 1'
#
loop_
_entity.id
_entity.type
_entity.pdbx_description
1 polymer ?
#
loop_
_entity_poly.entity_id
_entity_poly.type
_entity_poly.pdbx_seq_one_letter_code
_entity_poly.pdbx_strand_id
1 'polypeptide(L)'
;MPGETEPVVAGRLTQDGNRLLFTYGASYRERQDAIPIYEPELPLQRGTIAPKPGLSMPSCIRDGSPDAWGRRVIINRLTGAKPDAASVPDISELTYLLQSGSDRIGALDFQTSSKDYEPRLAAEASFEELLAAAERIEKGSPLTPALDQALNHGTSIGGARPRALIDGEEHKFIAKFSSSADTHSVVKAEFIAMKLAAACGLNAAPVSLTNAAGKDVLLIERFDREKSAAGWTRRAMVSALTMLGLD
;
A
#
# COMPACT_ATOMS: atom_id res chain seq x y z
N MET A 1 -9.52 13.19 -5.12
CA MET A 1 -10.99 13.01 -4.98
C MET A 1 -11.46 12.02 -6.04
N PRO A 2 -12.68 11.44 -5.97
CA PRO A 2 -13.17 10.56 -7.02
C PRO A 2 -13.12 11.26 -8.39
N GLY A 3 -12.54 10.61 -9.40
CA GLY A 3 -12.38 11.17 -10.75
C GLY A 3 -11.27 12.21 -10.91
N GLU A 4 -10.63 12.65 -9.81
CA GLU A 4 -9.57 13.65 -9.84
C GLU A 4 -8.18 12.99 -9.77
N THR A 5 -7.21 13.59 -10.46
CA THR A 5 -5.80 13.17 -10.45
C THR A 5 -4.99 13.93 -9.40
N GLU A 6 -5.40 15.16 -9.07
CA GLU A 6 -4.74 15.98 -8.05
C GLU A 6 -5.19 15.57 -6.63
N PRO A 7 -4.24 15.38 -5.70
CA PRO A 7 -4.56 15.04 -4.32
C PRO A 7 -5.17 16.25 -3.60
N VAL A 8 -6.08 15.97 -2.67
CA VAL A 8 -6.69 16.98 -1.79
C VAL A 8 -6.41 16.59 -0.35
N VAL A 9 -5.96 17.56 0.45
CA VAL A 9 -5.71 17.34 1.88
C VAL A 9 -7.04 17.13 2.61
N ALA A 10 -7.34 15.88 2.95
CA ALA A 10 -8.55 15.51 3.68
C ALA A 10 -8.50 15.93 5.16
N GLY A 11 -7.34 15.75 5.80
CA GLY A 11 -7.20 15.99 7.23
C GLY A 11 -5.80 15.67 7.74
N ARG A 12 -5.69 15.56 9.05
CA ARG A 12 -4.44 15.31 9.77
C ARG A 12 -4.61 14.14 10.73
N LEU A 13 -3.61 13.25 10.76
CA LEU A 13 -3.42 12.28 11.83
C LEU A 13 -2.56 12.88 12.93
N THR A 14 -2.89 12.61 14.19
CA THR A 14 -2.14 13.08 15.35
C THR A 14 -1.92 11.92 16.31
N GLN A 15 -0.67 11.71 16.72
CA GLN A 15 -0.31 10.72 17.73
C GLN A 15 -0.82 11.19 19.10
N ASP A 16 -1.56 10.32 19.79
CA ASP A 16 -2.02 10.49 21.17
C ASP A 16 -1.73 9.19 21.94
N GLY A 17 -0.63 9.18 22.70
CA GLY A 17 -0.13 7.95 23.32
C GLY A 17 0.19 6.89 22.26
N ASN A 18 -0.45 5.73 22.34
CA ASN A 18 -0.34 4.66 21.34
C ASN A 18 -1.41 4.71 20.24
N ARG A 19 -2.22 5.78 20.19
CA ARG A 19 -3.33 5.91 19.24
C ARG A 19 -3.07 6.98 18.19
N LEU A 20 -3.66 6.82 17.01
CA LEU A 20 -3.78 7.86 16.00
C LEU A 20 -5.19 8.43 15.99
N LEU A 21 -5.30 9.73 16.21
CA LEU A 21 -6.54 10.48 16.10
C LEU A 21 -6.59 11.16 14.73
N PHE A 22 -7.78 11.28 14.15
CA PHE A 22 -7.97 11.96 12.87
C PHE A 22 -8.74 13.27 13.04
N THR A 23 -8.38 14.30 12.28
CA THR A 23 -9.11 15.57 12.22
C THR A 23 -9.24 16.03 10.78
N TYR A 24 -10.47 16.19 10.29
CA TYR A 24 -10.70 16.76 8.96
C TYR A 24 -10.18 18.21 8.86
N GLY A 25 -9.62 18.56 7.70
CA GLY A 25 -9.28 19.94 7.36
C GLY A 25 -10.54 20.80 7.24
N ALA A 26 -10.49 22.06 7.68
CA ALA A 26 -11.60 22.99 7.47
C ALA A 26 -11.89 23.19 5.98
N SER A 27 -10.81 23.40 5.20
CA SER A 27 -10.87 23.50 3.75
C SER A 27 -11.51 22.28 3.09
N TYR A 28 -11.25 21.06 3.59
CA TYR A 28 -11.85 19.84 3.03
C TYR A 28 -13.36 19.79 3.28
N ARG A 29 -13.80 20.07 4.51
CA ARG A 29 -15.22 20.06 4.88
C ARG A 29 -16.05 21.13 4.18
N GLU A 30 -15.42 22.23 3.79
CA GLU A 30 -16.07 23.35 3.10
C GLU A 30 -16.24 23.09 1.59
N ARG A 31 -15.66 22.02 1.05
CA ARG A 31 -15.84 21.66 -0.36
C ARG A 31 -17.27 21.18 -0.61
N GLN A 32 -17.82 21.53 -1.77
CA GLN A 32 -19.14 21.06 -2.21
C GLN A 32 -19.16 19.56 -2.50
N ASP A 33 -18.01 18.99 -2.90
CA ASP A 33 -17.82 17.58 -3.22
C ASP A 33 -17.17 16.80 -2.08
N ALA A 34 -17.14 17.35 -0.86
CA ALA A 34 -16.55 16.68 0.29
C ALA A 34 -17.26 15.33 0.56
N ILE A 35 -16.47 14.28 0.73
CA ILE A 35 -16.96 12.95 1.13
C ILE A 35 -16.23 12.47 2.37
N PRO A 36 -16.88 11.68 3.26
CA PRO A 36 -16.17 11.03 4.34
C PRO A 36 -15.16 10.03 3.78
N ILE A 37 -14.00 9.89 4.44
CA ILE A 37 -13.05 8.82 4.13
C ILE A 37 -13.74 7.45 4.29
N TYR A 38 -14.46 7.28 5.40
CA TYR A 38 -15.33 6.15 5.65
C TYR A 38 -16.36 6.53 6.72
N GLU A 39 -17.60 6.78 6.33
CA GLU A 39 -18.65 7.33 7.22
C GLU A 39 -18.80 6.60 8.58
N PRO A 40 -18.72 5.24 8.65
CA PRO A 40 -18.84 4.52 9.92
C PRO A 40 -17.69 4.73 10.92
N GLU A 41 -16.57 5.33 10.52
CA GLU A 41 -15.41 5.59 11.40
C GLU A 41 -15.02 7.05 11.44
N LEU A 42 -14.98 7.68 10.27
CA LEU A 42 -14.56 9.06 10.07
C LEU A 42 -15.69 9.83 9.37
N PRO A 43 -16.85 10.05 10.03
CA PRO A 43 -17.90 10.89 9.46
C PRO A 43 -17.40 12.33 9.29
N LEU A 44 -17.91 13.03 8.27
CA LEU A 44 -17.51 14.43 8.01
C LEU A 44 -17.99 15.36 9.12
N GLN A 45 -17.12 15.61 10.10
CA GLN A 45 -17.42 16.49 11.23
C GLN A 45 -16.24 17.36 11.66
N ARG A 46 -16.56 18.38 12.47
CA ARG A 46 -15.54 19.21 13.15
C ARG A 46 -14.98 18.46 14.36
N GLY A 47 -13.74 18.77 14.70
CA GLY A 47 -13.07 18.20 15.88
C GLY A 47 -12.32 16.91 15.58
N THR A 48 -11.75 16.36 16.65
CA THR A 48 -10.92 15.16 16.60
C THR A 48 -11.79 13.91 16.72
N ILE A 49 -11.52 12.92 15.87
CA ILE A 49 -12.17 11.62 15.85
C ILE A 49 -11.17 10.58 16.34
N ALA A 50 -11.51 9.90 17.43
CA ALA A 50 -10.74 8.80 17.98
C ALA A 50 -11.06 7.48 17.25
N PRO A 51 -10.11 6.53 17.20
CA PRO A 51 -10.41 5.19 16.70
C PRO A 51 -11.47 4.50 17.56
N LYS A 52 -12.17 3.51 16.99
CA LYS A 52 -13.14 2.70 17.74
C LYS A 52 -12.47 1.98 18.92
N PRO A 53 -13.23 1.63 19.98
CA PRO A 53 -12.68 0.92 21.14
C PRO A 53 -11.88 -0.32 20.75
N GLY A 54 -10.70 -0.50 21.34
CA GLY A 54 -9.81 -1.62 21.05
C GLY A 54 -8.83 -1.39 19.90
N LEU A 55 -9.01 -0.33 19.10
CA LEU A 55 -8.13 -0.01 17.98
C LEU A 55 -7.14 1.10 18.32
N SER A 56 -5.93 1.00 17.77
CA SER A 56 -4.89 2.05 17.86
C SER A 56 -5.02 3.10 16.75
N MET A 57 -5.71 2.82 15.66
CA MET A 57 -5.95 3.76 14.57
C MET A 57 -7.29 3.46 13.88
N PRO A 58 -7.95 4.43 13.21
CA PRO A 58 -9.12 4.14 12.40
C PRO A 58 -8.75 3.07 11.36
N SER A 59 -9.55 2.01 11.25
CA SER A 59 -9.26 0.87 10.36
C SER A 59 -9.24 1.28 8.90
N CYS A 60 -10.06 2.26 8.51
CA CYS A 60 -10.01 2.82 7.15
C CYS A 60 -8.69 3.56 6.83
N ILE A 61 -7.96 4.04 7.84
CA ILE A 61 -6.60 4.58 7.69
C ILE A 61 -5.59 3.43 7.60
N ARG A 62 -5.77 2.39 8.43
CA ARG A 62 -4.95 1.17 8.43
C ARG A 62 -4.94 0.46 7.08
N ASP A 63 -6.05 0.49 6.34
CA ASP A 63 -6.11 -0.08 4.99
C ASP A 63 -5.11 0.56 4.01
N GLY A 64 -4.68 1.80 4.27
CA GLY A 64 -3.61 2.50 3.52
C GLY A 64 -2.21 2.34 4.13
N SER A 65 -2.06 1.59 5.22
CA SER A 65 -0.78 1.32 5.89
C SER A 65 0.02 0.21 5.18
N PRO A 66 1.36 0.22 5.32
CA PRO A 66 2.18 -0.91 4.90
C PRO A 66 1.84 -2.18 5.72
N ASP A 67 1.83 -3.32 5.04
CA ASP A 67 1.65 -4.65 5.61
C ASP A 67 2.94 -5.25 6.17
N ALA A 68 2.95 -6.54 6.51
CA ALA A 68 4.16 -7.22 6.98
C ALA A 68 5.31 -7.15 5.97
N TRP A 69 5.04 -7.27 4.66
CA TRP A 69 6.07 -7.16 3.63
C TRP A 69 6.62 -5.74 3.50
N GLY A 70 5.75 -4.74 3.38
CA GLY A 70 6.10 -3.34 3.23
C GLY A 70 6.76 -2.77 4.48
N ARG A 71 6.31 -3.17 5.68
CA ARG A 71 7.01 -2.86 6.93
C ARG A 71 8.41 -3.46 6.94
N ARG A 72 8.57 -4.70 6.46
CA ARG A 72 9.90 -5.33 6.34
C ARG A 72 10.82 -4.57 5.39
N VAL A 73 10.31 -4.10 4.25
CA VAL A 73 11.06 -3.24 3.31
C VAL A 73 11.46 -1.92 4.00
N ILE A 74 10.52 -1.25 4.68
CA ILE A 74 10.78 0.00 5.41
C ILE A 74 11.82 -0.21 6.51
N ILE A 75 11.69 -1.25 7.32
CA ILE A 75 12.66 -1.60 8.37
C ILE A 75 14.04 -1.81 7.77
N ASN A 76 14.14 -2.60 6.70
CA ASN A 76 15.42 -2.85 6.05
C ASN A 76 16.05 -1.58 5.49
N ARG A 77 15.26 -0.68 4.89
CA ARG A 77 15.75 0.61 4.41
C ARG A 77 16.26 1.51 5.53
N LEU A 78 15.53 1.56 6.65
CA LEU A 78 15.87 2.42 7.78
C LEU A 78 17.03 1.89 8.63
N THR A 79 17.21 0.56 8.69
CA THR A 79 18.09 -0.08 9.68
C THR A 79 19.13 -1.03 9.07
N GLY A 80 18.96 -1.43 7.81
CA GLY A 80 19.73 -2.50 7.18
C GLY A 80 19.46 -3.90 7.72
N ALA A 81 18.47 -4.09 8.60
CA ALA A 81 18.27 -5.32 9.35
C ALA A 81 16.92 -6.01 9.06
N LYS A 82 16.68 -7.18 9.68
CA LYS A 82 15.38 -7.87 9.70
C LYS A 82 14.49 -7.33 10.82
N PRO A 83 13.15 -7.46 10.71
CA PRO A 83 12.21 -6.98 11.72
C PRO A 83 12.47 -7.49 13.15
N ASP A 84 13.00 -8.69 13.31
CA ASP A 84 13.26 -9.35 14.58
C ASP A 84 14.67 -9.09 15.14
N ALA A 85 15.51 -8.30 14.44
CA ALA A 85 16.84 -7.98 14.90
C ALA A 85 16.79 -7.00 16.08
N ALA A 86 17.59 -7.27 17.13
CA ALA A 86 17.65 -6.44 18.34
C ALA A 86 18.05 -4.97 18.09
N SER A 87 18.64 -4.67 16.93
CA SER A 87 19.01 -3.31 16.51
C SER A 87 17.85 -2.50 15.92
N VAL A 88 16.69 -3.13 15.65
CA VAL A 88 15.53 -2.43 15.09
C VAL A 88 14.79 -1.71 16.22
N PRO A 89 14.71 -0.37 16.18
CA PRO A 89 13.92 0.38 17.15
C PRO A 89 12.43 0.12 16.93
N ASP A 90 11.61 0.47 17.92
CA ASP A 90 10.17 0.53 17.72
C ASP A 90 9.84 1.63 16.70
N ILE A 91 9.15 1.27 15.61
CA ILE A 91 8.80 2.17 14.52
C ILE A 91 7.32 2.52 14.64
N SER A 92 7.03 3.80 14.83
CA SER A 92 5.64 4.26 14.97
C SER A 92 4.82 4.04 13.69
N GLU A 93 3.49 3.91 13.85
CA GLU A 93 2.56 3.86 12.72
C GLU A 93 2.66 5.09 11.81
N LEU A 94 2.84 6.29 12.37
CA LEU A 94 3.07 7.49 11.55
C LEU A 94 4.34 7.39 10.71
N THR A 95 5.41 6.83 11.28
CA THR A 95 6.65 6.58 10.52
C THR A 95 6.37 5.60 9.39
N TYR A 96 5.68 4.49 9.64
CA TYR A 96 5.31 3.54 8.58
C TYR A 96 4.49 4.19 7.47
N LEU A 97 3.50 5.02 7.82
CA LEU A 97 2.69 5.77 6.86
C LEU A 97 3.55 6.74 6.04
N LEU A 98 4.42 7.53 6.67
CA LEU A 98 5.24 8.51 5.97
C LEU A 98 6.36 7.89 5.13
N GLN A 99 6.86 6.72 5.54
CA GLN A 99 7.95 6.03 4.88
C GLN A 99 7.51 5.15 3.71
N SER A 100 6.22 4.82 3.60
CA SER A 100 5.69 4.08 2.45
C SER A 100 5.48 4.99 1.23
N GLY A 101 5.44 4.37 0.05
CA GLY A 101 5.24 5.06 -1.23
C GLY A 101 3.86 5.72 -1.36
N SER A 102 3.76 6.71 -2.26
CA SER A 102 2.53 7.50 -2.44
C SER A 102 1.41 6.79 -3.20
N ASP A 103 1.71 5.71 -3.95
CA ASP A 103 0.75 4.98 -4.80
C ASP A 103 0.06 3.79 -4.11
N ARG A 104 -0.46 4.01 -2.89
CA ARG A 104 -1.00 2.98 -1.97
C ARG A 104 -2.26 2.30 -2.46
N ILE A 105 -2.66 1.20 -1.82
CA ILE A 105 -4.01 0.67 -2.01
C ILE A 105 -5.07 1.73 -1.65
N GLY A 106 -6.12 1.80 -2.47
CA GLY A 106 -7.18 2.77 -2.34
C GLY A 106 -6.75 4.19 -2.73
N ALA A 107 -7.36 5.19 -2.10
CA ALA A 107 -7.25 6.59 -2.51
C ALA A 107 -6.48 7.48 -1.55
N LEU A 108 -5.95 6.94 -0.44
CA LEU A 108 -5.26 7.73 0.57
C LEU A 108 -3.76 7.85 0.26
N ASP A 109 -3.17 8.96 0.68
CA ASP A 109 -1.73 9.13 0.84
C ASP A 109 -1.44 10.01 2.07
N PHE A 110 -0.25 9.88 2.64
CA PHE A 110 0.16 10.54 3.87
C PHE A 110 1.40 11.40 3.61
N GLN A 111 1.34 12.65 4.03
CA GLN A 111 2.37 13.64 3.78
C GLN A 111 2.77 14.32 5.09
N THR A 112 4.01 14.80 5.15
CA THR A 112 4.53 15.56 6.30
C THR A 112 3.97 16.99 6.33
N SER A 113 3.63 17.55 5.16
CA SER A 113 3.08 18.89 4.99
C SER A 113 1.62 18.83 4.53
N SER A 114 0.83 19.79 4.99
CA SER A 114 -0.54 20.02 4.47
C SER A 114 -0.57 21.01 3.31
N LYS A 115 0.60 21.47 2.84
CA LYS A 115 0.74 22.46 1.77
C LYS A 115 1.55 21.90 0.60
N ASP A 116 2.62 21.19 0.94
CA ASP A 116 3.59 20.68 -0.02
C ASP A 116 3.33 19.20 -0.22
N TYR A 117 2.98 18.82 -1.45
CA TYR A 117 2.82 17.42 -1.82
C TYR A 117 4.13 16.92 -2.42
N GLU A 118 4.79 15.99 -1.73
CA GLU A 118 6.00 15.36 -2.20
C GLU A 118 5.70 13.91 -2.59
N PRO A 119 5.53 13.62 -3.89
CA PRO A 119 5.18 12.29 -4.34
C PRO A 119 6.37 11.35 -4.14
N ARG A 120 6.18 10.31 -3.33
CA ARG A 120 7.14 9.21 -3.16
C ARG A 120 6.87 8.14 -4.20
N LEU A 121 7.07 8.52 -5.46
CA LEU A 121 7.07 7.61 -6.59
C LEU A 121 8.41 6.89 -6.63
N ALA A 122 8.37 5.65 -7.06
CA ALA A 122 9.55 4.84 -7.11
C ALA A 122 10.09 4.80 -8.54
N ALA A 123 11.37 4.53 -8.68
CA ALA A 123 12.00 4.48 -9.99
C ALA A 123 11.51 3.26 -10.75
N GLU A 124 11.37 3.38 -12.08
CA GLU A 124 11.16 2.22 -12.93
C GLU A 124 12.27 1.20 -12.66
N ALA A 125 11.88 -0.04 -12.34
CA ALA A 125 12.80 -1.12 -12.03
C ALA A 125 12.36 -2.38 -12.78
N SER A 126 13.32 -3.14 -13.27
CA SER A 126 13.07 -4.43 -13.89
C SER A 126 12.55 -5.43 -12.85
N PHE A 127 11.84 -6.46 -13.31
CA PHE A 127 11.38 -7.54 -12.44
C PHE A 127 12.56 -8.29 -11.80
N GLU A 128 13.70 -8.38 -12.50
CA GLU A 128 14.95 -8.94 -12.02
C GLU A 128 15.51 -8.15 -10.83
N GLU A 129 15.51 -6.82 -10.90
CA GLU A 129 15.94 -5.96 -9.80
C GLU A 129 15.00 -6.08 -8.59
N LEU A 130 13.69 -6.06 -8.83
CA LEU A 130 12.70 -6.23 -7.77
C LEU A 130 12.82 -7.59 -7.07
N LEU A 131 13.09 -8.65 -7.83
CA LEU A 131 13.34 -9.98 -7.30
C LEU A 131 14.64 -10.04 -6.49
N ALA A 132 15.72 -9.47 -7.01
CA ALA A 132 17.01 -9.40 -6.31
C ALA A 132 16.89 -8.61 -4.99
N ALA A 133 16.13 -7.52 -5.00
CA ALA A 133 15.86 -6.72 -3.82
C ALA A 133 15.03 -7.50 -2.79
N ALA A 134 13.97 -8.19 -3.24
CA ALA A 134 13.16 -9.05 -2.38
C ALA A 134 14.00 -10.15 -1.70
N GLU A 135 14.89 -10.82 -2.43
CA GLU A 135 15.77 -11.84 -1.86
C GLU A 135 16.71 -11.30 -0.77
N ARG A 136 17.24 -10.08 -0.96
CA ARG A 136 18.11 -9.44 0.05
C ARG A 136 17.31 -9.14 1.32
N ILE A 137 16.10 -8.61 1.18
CA ILE A 137 15.19 -8.36 2.31
C ILE A 137 14.85 -9.67 3.03
N GLU A 138 14.54 -10.74 2.28
CA GLU A 138 14.30 -12.08 2.83
C GLU A 138 15.49 -12.58 3.66
N LYS A 139 16.72 -12.34 3.18
CA LYS A 139 17.97 -12.69 3.86
C LYS A 139 18.34 -11.72 4.99
N GLY A 140 17.69 -10.56 5.08
CA GLY A 140 18.05 -9.51 6.04
C GLY A 140 19.32 -8.76 5.70
N SER A 141 19.74 -8.82 4.43
CA SER A 141 20.89 -8.08 3.94
C SER A 141 20.45 -6.66 3.58
N PRO A 142 21.29 -5.64 3.81
CA PRO A 142 21.00 -4.28 3.35
C PRO A 142 20.79 -4.23 1.83
N LEU A 143 19.81 -3.44 1.41
CA LEU A 143 19.64 -3.05 0.01
C LEU A 143 20.82 -2.20 -0.45
N THR A 144 21.21 -2.35 -1.72
CA THR A 144 22.08 -1.36 -2.37
C THR A 144 21.26 -0.12 -2.71
N PRO A 145 21.86 1.07 -2.89
CA PRO A 145 21.12 2.27 -3.28
C PRO A 145 20.22 2.09 -4.52
N ALA A 146 20.67 1.32 -5.51
CA ALA A 146 19.88 1.01 -6.71
C ALA A 146 18.64 0.15 -6.40
N LEU A 147 18.79 -0.89 -5.57
CA LEU A 147 17.68 -1.77 -5.20
C LEU A 147 16.71 -1.11 -4.21
N ASP A 148 17.21 -0.17 -3.40
CA ASP A 148 16.36 0.66 -2.53
C ASP A 148 15.43 1.55 -3.35
N GLN A 149 15.95 2.21 -4.39
CA GLN A 149 15.15 3.00 -5.32
C GLN A 149 14.08 2.16 -6.04
N ALA A 150 14.42 0.91 -6.40
CA ALA A 150 13.50 -0.03 -7.03
C ALA A 150 12.31 -0.44 -6.13
N LEU A 151 12.56 -0.63 -4.82
CA LEU A 151 11.56 -1.18 -3.88
C LEU A 151 10.68 -0.15 -3.17
N ASN A 152 10.87 1.14 -3.40
CA ASN A 152 9.93 2.15 -2.90
C ASN A 152 8.46 1.83 -3.30
N HIS A 153 8.25 1.08 -4.40
CA HIS A 153 6.98 0.53 -4.91
C HIS A 153 6.33 -0.59 -4.06
N GLY A 154 7.09 -1.35 -3.27
CA GLY A 154 6.59 -2.58 -2.61
C GLY A 154 5.99 -2.37 -1.23
N THR A 155 6.03 -1.13 -0.73
CA THR A 155 5.79 -0.85 0.69
C THR A 155 4.32 -0.64 1.05
N SER A 156 3.42 -0.41 0.10
CA SER A 156 2.13 0.27 0.34
C SER A 156 0.87 -0.59 0.15
N ILE A 157 1.00 -1.92 0.22
CA ILE A 157 -0.09 -2.89 -0.04
C ILE A 157 -0.20 -3.86 1.16
N GLY A 158 -1.34 -4.56 1.40
CA GLY A 158 -1.68 -5.63 2.42
C GLY A 158 -1.25 -7.13 2.18
N GLY A 159 -0.54 -7.86 3.07
CA GLY A 159 0.12 -9.17 2.78
C GLY A 159 1.46 -9.48 3.51
N ALA A 160 2.10 -10.65 3.25
CA ALA A 160 3.35 -11.08 3.91
C ALA A 160 4.48 -11.53 2.95
N ARG A 161 4.18 -11.60 1.64
CA ARG A 161 5.06 -12.16 0.60
C ARG A 161 5.62 -11.06 -0.30
N PRO A 162 6.77 -11.32 -0.96
CA PRO A 162 7.38 -10.38 -1.89
C PRO A 162 6.44 -9.88 -2.99
N ARG A 163 6.37 -8.56 -3.13
CA ARG A 163 5.62 -7.90 -4.20
C ARG A 163 6.00 -6.44 -4.38
N ALA A 164 5.58 -5.89 -5.52
CA ALA A 164 5.79 -4.52 -5.93
C ALA A 164 4.59 -3.99 -6.71
N LEU A 165 4.41 -2.66 -6.68
CA LEU A 165 3.57 -1.95 -7.64
C LEU A 165 4.31 -1.77 -8.95
N ILE A 166 3.60 -1.95 -10.07
CA ILE A 166 4.14 -1.79 -11.42
C ILE A 166 3.21 -0.90 -12.22
N ASP A 167 3.79 0.08 -12.90
CA ASP A 167 3.07 0.93 -13.83
C ASP A 167 3.18 0.33 -15.24
N GLY A 168 2.04 -0.03 -15.81
CA GLY A 168 1.91 -0.35 -17.23
C GLY A 168 1.32 0.83 -17.99
N GLU A 169 1.29 0.72 -19.33
CA GLU A 169 0.77 1.79 -20.18
C GLU A 169 -0.71 2.06 -19.91
N GLU A 170 -1.56 1.04 -19.98
CA GLU A 170 -3.02 1.17 -19.81
C GLU A 170 -3.52 0.77 -18.43
N HIS A 171 -2.73 -0.02 -17.69
CA HIS A 171 -3.13 -0.60 -16.41
C HIS A 171 -1.99 -0.51 -15.39
N LYS A 172 -2.33 -0.36 -14.11
CA LYS A 172 -1.39 -0.54 -12.99
C LYS A 172 -1.54 -1.95 -12.43
N PHE A 173 -0.44 -2.52 -11.95
CA PHE A 173 -0.40 -3.90 -11.47
C PHE A 173 0.19 -4.01 -10.07
N ILE A 174 -0.17 -5.11 -9.42
CA ILE A 174 0.57 -5.67 -8.29
C ILE A 174 1.33 -6.87 -8.84
N ALA A 175 2.66 -6.79 -8.85
CA ALA A 175 3.52 -7.91 -9.16
C ALA A 175 3.81 -8.70 -7.89
N LYS A 176 3.45 -9.98 -7.86
CA LYS A 176 3.76 -10.92 -6.78
C LYS A 176 4.87 -11.86 -7.21
N PHE A 177 5.90 -11.96 -6.37
CA PHE A 177 7.08 -12.80 -6.65
C PHE A 177 7.04 -14.06 -5.80
N SER A 178 7.63 -15.12 -6.35
CA SER A 178 7.86 -16.35 -5.59
C SER A 178 8.82 -16.08 -4.42
N SER A 179 8.52 -16.60 -3.24
CA SER A 179 9.42 -16.54 -2.09
C SER A 179 10.44 -17.69 -2.16
N SER A 180 11.65 -17.46 -1.64
CA SER A 180 12.62 -18.55 -1.47
C SER A 180 12.16 -19.63 -0.47
N ALA A 181 11.19 -19.32 0.40
CA ALA A 181 10.60 -20.27 1.35
C ALA A 181 9.46 -21.12 0.76
N ASP A 182 9.12 -20.94 -0.52
CA ASP A 182 8.01 -21.64 -1.13
C ASP A 182 8.34 -23.11 -1.43
N THR A 183 7.52 -24.03 -0.92
CA THR A 183 7.64 -25.47 -1.18
C THR A 183 6.93 -25.92 -2.46
N HIS A 184 6.17 -25.02 -3.08
CA HIS A 184 5.43 -25.22 -4.34
C HIS A 184 5.22 -23.85 -5.01
N SER A 185 4.82 -23.82 -6.28
CA SER A 185 4.62 -22.55 -6.99
C SER A 185 3.32 -21.85 -6.54
N VAL A 186 3.42 -21.08 -5.45
CA VAL A 186 2.30 -20.29 -4.90
C VAL A 186 1.82 -19.26 -5.92
N VAL A 187 2.73 -18.66 -6.67
CA VAL A 187 2.43 -17.71 -7.75
C VAL A 187 1.54 -18.36 -8.82
N LYS A 188 1.88 -19.56 -9.29
CA LYS A 188 1.05 -20.29 -10.26
C LYS A 188 -0.26 -20.76 -9.67
N ALA A 189 -0.26 -21.21 -8.41
CA ALA A 189 -1.49 -21.61 -7.72
C ALA A 189 -2.48 -20.43 -7.63
N GLU A 190 -2.00 -19.25 -7.25
CA GLU A 190 -2.81 -18.03 -7.20
C GLU A 190 -3.31 -17.63 -8.59
N PHE A 191 -2.45 -17.66 -9.62
CA PHE A 191 -2.86 -17.41 -11.00
C PHE A 191 -3.99 -18.34 -11.46
N ILE A 192 -3.85 -19.64 -11.24
CA ILE A 192 -4.85 -20.65 -11.62
C ILE A 192 -6.16 -20.40 -10.86
N ALA A 193 -6.09 -20.13 -9.55
CA ALA A 193 -7.28 -19.85 -8.75
C ALA A 193 -8.03 -18.61 -9.25
N MET A 194 -7.32 -17.53 -9.59
CA MET A 194 -7.94 -16.31 -10.12
C MET A 194 -8.52 -16.51 -11.53
N LYS A 195 -7.83 -17.25 -12.41
CA LYS A 195 -8.37 -17.64 -13.72
C LYS A 195 -9.63 -18.51 -13.59
N LEU A 196 -9.63 -19.47 -12.65
CA LEU A 196 -10.78 -20.31 -12.37
C LEU A 196 -11.95 -19.48 -11.83
N ALA A 197 -11.71 -18.55 -10.91
CA ALA A 197 -12.73 -17.64 -10.39
C ALA A 197 -13.41 -16.86 -11.52
N ALA A 198 -12.62 -16.29 -12.44
CA ALA A 198 -13.15 -15.60 -13.61
C ALA A 198 -13.93 -16.54 -14.56
N ALA A 199 -13.43 -17.75 -14.80
CA ALA A 199 -14.12 -18.76 -15.62
C ALA A 199 -15.46 -19.21 -15.01
N CYS A 200 -15.58 -19.16 -13.69
CA CYS A 200 -16.82 -19.40 -12.95
C CYS A 200 -17.75 -18.18 -12.89
N GLY A 201 -17.40 -17.06 -13.52
CA GLY A 201 -18.21 -15.84 -13.53
C GLY A 201 -18.09 -14.98 -12.28
N LEU A 202 -17.09 -15.21 -11.41
CA LEU A 202 -16.81 -14.32 -10.29
C LEU A 202 -16.10 -13.05 -10.77
N ASN A 203 -16.39 -11.93 -10.11
CA ASN A 203 -15.70 -10.67 -10.35
C ASN A 203 -14.28 -10.69 -9.73
N ALA A 204 -13.34 -11.34 -10.42
CA ALA A 204 -11.94 -11.41 -10.06
C ALA A 204 -11.11 -10.45 -10.92
N ALA A 205 -10.07 -9.85 -10.33
CA ALA A 205 -9.17 -8.98 -11.07
C ALA A 205 -8.46 -9.74 -12.22
N PRO A 206 -8.26 -9.12 -13.39
CA PRO A 206 -7.47 -9.70 -14.45
C PRO A 206 -6.05 -10.04 -13.99
N VAL A 207 -5.56 -11.19 -14.45
CA VAL A 207 -4.22 -11.68 -14.12
C VAL A 207 -3.47 -12.18 -15.35
N SER A 208 -2.16 -11.97 -15.34
CA SER A 208 -1.20 -12.54 -16.27
C SER A 208 0.03 -13.09 -15.53
N LEU A 209 0.76 -13.98 -16.19
CA LEU A 209 2.06 -14.48 -15.71
C LEU A 209 3.16 -13.95 -16.61
N THR A 210 4.25 -13.53 -16.00
CA THR A 210 5.51 -13.26 -16.68
C THR A 210 6.65 -14.02 -15.99
N ASN A 211 7.83 -13.97 -16.58
CA ASN A 211 9.04 -14.58 -16.04
C ASN A 211 10.12 -13.51 -15.83
N ALA A 212 10.85 -13.62 -14.74
CA ALA A 212 12.02 -12.80 -14.46
C ALA A 212 13.09 -13.64 -13.80
N ALA A 213 14.31 -13.61 -14.34
CA ALA A 213 15.43 -14.45 -13.89
C ALA A 213 15.06 -15.94 -13.68
N GLY A 214 14.22 -16.51 -14.56
CA GLY A 214 13.79 -17.90 -14.46
C GLY A 214 12.70 -18.17 -13.41
N LYS A 215 12.18 -17.16 -12.72
CA LYS A 215 11.09 -17.28 -11.74
C LYS A 215 9.78 -16.72 -12.27
N ASP A 216 8.68 -17.36 -11.87
CA ASP A 216 7.32 -16.88 -12.19
C ASP A 216 6.99 -15.62 -11.37
N VAL A 217 6.40 -14.63 -12.05
CA VAL A 217 5.85 -13.41 -11.47
C VAL A 217 4.38 -13.30 -11.87
N LEU A 218 3.50 -13.17 -10.88
CA LEU A 218 2.07 -12.94 -11.10
C LEU A 218 1.80 -11.44 -11.15
N LEU A 219 1.23 -10.98 -12.25
CA LEU A 219 0.72 -9.62 -12.39
C LEU A 219 -0.79 -9.63 -12.16
N ILE A 220 -1.23 -8.85 -11.17
CA ILE A 220 -2.64 -8.65 -10.86
C ILE A 220 -2.99 -7.21 -11.21
N GLU A 221 -3.95 -7.02 -12.11
CA GLU A 221 -4.44 -5.69 -12.45
C GLU A 221 -5.11 -5.03 -11.24
N ARG A 222 -4.75 -3.77 -10.99
CA ARG A 222 -5.29 -2.97 -9.90
C ARG A 222 -6.68 -2.47 -10.25
N PHE A 223 -7.69 -2.91 -9.52
CA PHE A 223 -9.07 -2.42 -9.66
C PHE A 223 -9.30 -1.07 -8.96
N ASP A 224 -8.33 -0.57 -8.19
CA ASP A 224 -8.39 0.70 -7.46
C ASP A 224 -7.72 1.87 -8.20
N ARG A 225 -7.34 1.64 -9.46
CA ARG A 225 -6.71 2.61 -10.37
C ARG A 225 -7.45 2.64 -11.69
N GLU A 226 -7.62 3.83 -12.24
CA GLU A 226 -8.28 4.02 -13.52
C GLU A 226 -7.58 5.12 -14.32
N LYS A 227 -7.17 4.78 -15.55
CA LYS A 227 -6.50 5.70 -16.46
C LYS A 227 -7.53 6.65 -17.07
N SER A 228 -7.24 7.94 -17.03
CA SER A 228 -8.02 9.00 -17.66
C SER A 228 -7.12 9.84 -18.57
N ALA A 229 -7.73 10.71 -19.39
CA ALA A 229 -6.98 11.65 -20.22
C ALA A 229 -6.10 12.62 -19.39
N ALA A 230 -6.46 12.88 -18.13
CA ALA A 230 -5.72 13.75 -17.22
C ALA A 230 -4.65 13.01 -16.38
N GLY A 231 -4.56 11.68 -16.51
CA GLY A 231 -3.69 10.82 -15.71
C GLY A 231 -4.45 9.77 -14.91
N TRP A 232 -3.82 9.26 -13.84
CA TRP A 232 -4.36 8.18 -13.02
C TRP A 232 -5.29 8.68 -11.93
N THR A 233 -6.53 8.22 -11.94
CA THR A 233 -7.48 8.43 -10.85
C THR A 233 -7.45 7.25 -9.88
N ARG A 234 -7.90 7.48 -8.64
CA ARG A 234 -7.92 6.46 -7.58
C ARG A 234 -9.35 6.18 -7.14
N ARG A 235 -9.65 4.91 -6.86
CA ARG A 235 -10.93 4.51 -6.24
C ARG A 235 -10.72 4.33 -4.74
N ALA A 236 -11.58 4.97 -3.95
CA ALA A 236 -11.60 4.74 -2.52
C ALA A 236 -12.14 3.34 -2.22
N MET A 237 -11.56 2.67 -1.23
CA MET A 237 -11.97 1.34 -0.79
C MET A 237 -11.63 1.15 0.68
N VAL A 238 -12.35 0.24 1.31
CA VAL A 238 -12.04 -0.30 2.64
C VAL A 238 -12.06 -1.83 2.55
N SER A 239 -11.22 -2.48 3.35
CA SER A 239 -11.18 -3.94 3.41
C SER A 239 -12.39 -4.50 4.17
N ALA A 240 -12.65 -5.80 3.96
CA ALA A 240 -13.64 -6.50 4.78
C ALA A 240 -13.26 -6.49 6.28
N LEU A 241 -11.96 -6.46 6.61
CA LEU A 241 -11.48 -6.35 7.98
C LEU A 241 -11.95 -5.04 8.65
N THR A 242 -11.84 -3.92 7.91
CA THR A 242 -12.37 -2.62 8.33
C THR A 242 -13.88 -2.64 8.47
N MET A 243 -14.60 -3.22 7.49
CA MET A 243 -16.06 -3.30 7.55
C MET A 243 -16.56 -4.14 8.73
N LEU A 244 -15.79 -5.16 9.14
CA LEU A 244 -16.10 -6.02 10.29
C LEU A 244 -15.64 -5.42 11.63
N GLY A 245 -14.92 -4.29 11.62
CA GLY A 245 -14.42 -3.64 12.84
C GLY A 245 -13.36 -4.46 13.58
N LEU A 246 -12.57 -5.24 12.85
CA LEU A 246 -11.55 -6.13 13.39
C LEU A 246 -10.14 -5.53 13.28
N ASP A 247 -9.21 -6.07 14.07
CA ASP A 247 -7.77 -5.78 14.01
C ASP A 247 -6.97 -6.90 13.36
#